data_AF-A0A4Y2DZF8-F1
#
_entry.id   AF-A0A4Y2DZF8-F1
#
_cell.length_a   1.000
_cell.length_b   1.000
_cell.length_c   1.000
_cell.angle_alpha   90.00
_cell.angle_beta   90.00
_cell.angle_gamma   90.00
#
_symmetry.space_group_name_H-M   'P 1'
#
loop_
_entity.id
_entity.type
_entity.pdbx_description
1 polymer ?
#
loop_
_entity_poly.entity_id
_entity_poly.type
_entity_poly.pdbx_seq_one_letter_code
_entity_poly.pdbx_strand_id
1 'polypeptide(L)'
;MDSEEYSESDSSYEDISDESDSDEDTLDAARNWCRIDQENLAPPPPRFPFSGNPGLNTRMDGSSPIEFFCIFFDDDIVGYIASETNRYAEDFIEKNDLTPSSRVQKWKDVDSSEIRVFLALLFCKV
;
A
#
# COMPACT_ATOMS: atom_id res chain seq x y z
N MET A 1 9.78 5.00 -39.90
CA MET A 1 8.59 5.70 -39.38
C MET A 1 7.57 4.60 -39.18
N ASP A 2 7.53 4.04 -37.99
CA ASP A 2 6.41 3.22 -37.51
C ASP A 2 6.21 3.69 -36.08
N SER A 3 5.11 4.41 -35.87
CA SER A 3 4.72 4.96 -34.59
C SER A 3 3.82 3.92 -33.94
N GLU A 4 4.35 3.21 -32.94
CA GLU A 4 3.56 2.30 -32.11
C GLU A 4 2.57 3.13 -31.27
N GLU A 5 1.29 2.84 -31.44
CA GLU A 5 0.16 3.51 -30.78
C GLU A 5 0.01 2.92 -29.37
N TYR A 6 0.42 3.68 -28.35
CA TYR A 6 0.28 3.32 -26.94
C TYR A 6 -1.16 3.57 -26.50
N SER A 7 -1.93 2.49 -26.32
CA SER A 7 -3.29 2.57 -25.77
C SER A 7 -3.22 2.59 -24.24
N GLU A 8 -3.40 3.78 -23.66
CA GLU A 8 -3.59 3.94 -22.21
C GLU A 8 -4.99 3.47 -21.85
N SER A 9 -5.10 2.27 -21.28
CA SER A 9 -6.32 1.79 -20.66
C SER A 9 -6.49 2.51 -19.32
N ASP A 10 -7.36 3.53 -19.29
CA ASP A 10 -7.78 4.23 -18.08
C ASP A 10 -8.56 3.26 -17.18
N SER A 11 -7.87 2.72 -16.17
CA SER A 11 -8.44 1.89 -15.13
C SER A 11 -9.32 2.76 -14.25
N SER A 12 -10.64 2.73 -14.46
CA SER A 12 -11.61 3.35 -13.56
C SER A 12 -11.53 2.67 -12.19
N TYR A 13 -10.94 3.35 -11.22
CA TYR A 13 -10.95 2.95 -9.82
C TYR A 13 -12.41 2.97 -9.34
N GLU A 14 -12.97 1.79 -9.09
CA GLU A 14 -14.26 1.63 -8.42
C GLU A 14 -14.09 2.06 -6.96
N ASP A 15 -14.82 3.11 -6.59
CA ASP A 15 -14.85 3.71 -5.25
C ASP A 15 -15.57 2.76 -4.29
N ILE A 16 -14.82 2.06 -3.44
CA ILE A 16 -15.39 1.21 -2.38
C ILE A 16 -15.70 2.10 -1.18
N SER A 17 -16.94 2.54 -1.10
CA SER A 17 -17.51 3.14 0.11
C SER A 17 -18.67 2.28 0.58
N ASP A 18 -18.59 1.75 1.80
CA ASP A 18 -19.62 1.90 2.85
C ASP A 18 -19.23 1.07 4.07
N GLU A 19 -18.82 1.73 5.17
CA GLU A 19 -19.01 1.19 6.52
C GLU A 19 -19.43 2.36 7.41
N SER A 20 -20.73 2.44 7.62
CA SER A 20 -21.43 3.37 8.49
C SER A 20 -21.12 3.09 9.96
N ASP A 21 -20.47 4.03 10.65
CA ASP A 21 -20.61 4.17 12.09
C ASP A 21 -21.10 5.58 12.42
N SER A 22 -22.28 5.58 13.04
CA SER A 22 -23.07 6.74 13.40
C SER A 22 -22.44 7.49 14.58
N ASP A 23 -22.05 8.74 14.32
CA ASP A 23 -22.20 9.88 15.23
C ASP A 23 -22.40 11.13 14.35
N GLU A 24 -23.67 11.46 14.12
CA GLU A 24 -24.15 12.50 13.22
C GLU A 24 -24.02 13.89 13.86
N ASP A 25 -22.79 14.40 13.95
CA ASP A 25 -22.50 15.83 14.09
C ASP A 25 -21.65 16.29 12.89
N THR A 26 -22.34 16.40 11.74
CA THR A 26 -22.05 17.20 10.53
C THR A 26 -20.59 17.61 10.25
N LEU A 27 -19.71 16.65 9.97
CA LEU A 27 -18.39 16.92 9.34
C LEU A 27 -18.48 17.28 7.85
N ASP A 28 -19.69 17.36 7.29
CA ASP A 28 -19.93 17.68 5.88
C ASP A 28 -19.35 19.06 5.50
N ALA A 29 -19.39 20.02 6.43
CA ALA A 29 -18.74 21.32 6.25
C ALA A 29 -17.21 21.24 6.14
N ALA A 30 -16.56 20.25 6.76
CA ALA A 30 -15.11 20.07 6.71
C ALA A 30 -14.62 19.52 5.36
N ARG A 31 -15.50 18.93 4.55
CA ARG A 31 -15.19 18.41 3.21
C ARG A 31 -15.27 19.48 2.12
N ASN A 32 -15.83 20.65 2.43
CA ASN A 32 -16.01 21.73 1.46
C ASN A 32 -14.77 22.63 1.41
N TRP A 33 -14.03 22.52 0.30
CA TRP A 33 -12.93 23.44 0.00
C TRP A 33 -13.47 24.84 -0.30
N CYS A 34 -13.07 25.83 0.49
CA CYS A 34 -13.42 27.23 0.28
C CYS A 34 -12.19 28.08 -0.03
N ARG A 35 -12.39 29.20 -0.74
CA ARG A 35 -11.32 30.17 -0.99
C ARG A 35 -11.01 30.92 0.31
N ILE A 36 -9.74 30.98 0.65
CA ILE A 36 -9.26 31.73 1.82
C ILE A 36 -9.35 33.23 1.51
N ASP A 37 -10.08 33.96 2.34
CA ASP A 37 -10.06 35.43 2.34
C ASP A 37 -8.85 35.91 3.13
N GLN A 38 -7.81 36.35 2.42
CA GLN A 38 -6.54 36.76 3.02
C GLN A 38 -6.67 38.03 3.89
N GLU A 39 -7.71 38.83 3.66
CA GLU A 39 -7.97 40.07 4.41
C GLU A 39 -8.84 39.82 5.67
N ASN A 40 -9.41 38.61 5.82
CA ASN A 40 -10.31 38.23 6.91
C ASN A 40 -10.08 36.78 7.37
N LEU A 41 -8.85 36.47 7.77
CA LEU A 41 -8.49 35.15 8.27
C LEU A 41 -9.08 34.91 9.66
N ALA A 42 -9.76 33.76 9.82
CA ALA A 42 -10.11 33.26 11.15
C ALA A 42 -8.81 33.05 11.99
N PRO A 43 -8.88 33.23 13.31
CA PRO A 43 -7.73 32.97 14.17
C PRO A 43 -7.26 31.51 14.00
N PRO A 44 -5.94 31.25 14.07
CA PRO A 44 -5.42 29.89 13.97
C PRO A 44 -6.07 28.97 15.01
N PRO A 45 -6.38 27.71 14.64
CA PRO A 45 -6.85 26.72 15.60
C PRO A 45 -5.88 26.61 16.80
N PRO A 46 -6.39 26.31 18.01
CA PRO A 46 -5.55 26.06 19.16
C PRO A 46 -4.51 24.97 18.84
N ARG A 47 -3.27 25.18 19.27
CA ARG A 47 -2.26 24.12 19.20
C ARG A 47 -2.54 23.12 20.32
N PHE A 48 -3.01 21.94 19.96
CA PHE A 48 -3.15 20.85 20.90
C PHE A 48 -1.79 20.16 21.07
N PRO A 49 -1.28 20.02 22.31
CA PRO A 49 -0.08 19.23 22.53
C PRO A 49 -0.37 17.76 22.22
N PHE A 50 0.63 17.04 21.71
CA PHE A 50 0.55 15.60 21.57
C PHE A 50 0.37 14.97 22.96
N SER A 51 -0.74 14.26 23.15
CA SER A 51 -1.10 13.60 24.41
C SER A 51 -0.67 12.13 24.46
N GLY A 52 -0.17 11.57 23.36
CA GLY A 52 0.34 10.21 23.32
C GLY A 52 1.66 10.08 24.09
N ASN A 53 1.91 8.89 24.63
CA ASN A 53 3.21 8.57 25.19
C ASN A 53 4.20 8.39 24.03
N PRO A 54 5.23 9.24 23.89
CA PRO A 54 6.22 9.07 22.85
C PRO A 54 7.05 7.81 23.13
N GLY A 55 7.27 6.99 22.10
CA GLY A 55 8.10 5.80 22.20
C GLY A 55 7.55 4.62 21.41
N LEU A 56 8.11 3.44 21.68
CA LEU A 56 7.62 2.19 21.11
C LEU A 56 6.30 1.78 21.76
N ASN A 57 5.33 1.42 20.92
CA ASN A 57 4.06 0.85 21.36
C ASN A 57 4.17 -0.64 21.72
N THR A 58 5.33 -1.26 21.51
CA THR A 58 5.59 -2.68 21.80
C THR A 58 6.93 -2.86 22.53
N ARG A 59 7.03 -3.92 23.33
CA ARG A 59 8.27 -4.23 24.06
C ARG A 59 9.26 -4.89 23.12
N MET A 60 10.39 -4.23 22.88
CA MET A 60 11.47 -4.70 21.98
C MET A 60 12.84 -4.72 22.67
N ASP A 61 12.84 -4.90 23.99
CA ASP A 61 14.08 -4.88 24.78
C ASP A 61 14.96 -6.07 24.40
N GLY A 62 16.14 -5.79 23.84
CA GLY A 62 17.08 -6.83 23.38
C GLY A 62 16.73 -7.43 22.02
N SER A 63 15.75 -6.88 21.30
CA SER A 63 15.39 -7.33 19.95
C SER A 63 16.47 -6.98 18.92
N SER A 64 16.65 -7.88 17.96
CA SER A 64 17.50 -7.71 16.80
C SER A 64 16.84 -6.82 15.74
N PRO A 65 17.62 -6.20 14.84
CA PRO A 65 17.07 -5.35 13.77
C PRO A 65 16.02 -6.04 12.89
N ILE A 66 16.14 -7.36 12.67
CA ILE A 66 15.18 -8.14 11.89
C ILE A 66 13.83 -8.28 12.61
N GLU A 67 13.82 -8.34 13.94
CA GLU A 67 12.57 -8.41 14.72
C GLU A 67 11.79 -7.09 14.63
N PHE A 68 12.47 -5.95 14.57
CA PHE A 68 11.81 -4.67 14.29
C PHE A 68 11.21 -4.61 12.89
N PHE A 69 11.89 -5.16 11.88
CA PHE A 69 11.36 -5.26 10.53
C PHE A 69 10.08 -6.12 10.47
N CYS A 70 10.09 -7.25 11.18
CA CYS A 70 8.94 -8.16 11.24
C CYS A 70 7.71 -7.58 11.95
N ILE A 71 7.80 -6.46 12.67
CA ILE A 71 6.61 -5.74 13.16
C ILE A 71 5.78 -5.20 11.99
N PHE A 72 6.44 -4.74 10.93
CA PHE A 72 5.78 -4.13 9.77
C PHE A 72 5.50 -5.16 8.67
N PHE A 73 6.35 -6.18 8.56
CA PHE A 73 6.23 -7.28 7.60
C PHE A 73 6.04 -8.61 8.36
N ASP A 74 4.89 -8.71 9.02
CA ASP A 74 4.46 -9.91 9.73
C ASP A 74 4.14 -11.07 8.77
N ASP A 75 3.82 -12.23 9.32
CA ASP A 75 3.51 -13.42 8.51
C ASP A 75 2.25 -13.23 7.65
N ASP A 76 1.28 -12.47 8.13
CA ASP A 76 0.02 -12.24 7.43
C ASP A 76 0.22 -11.37 6.18
N ILE A 77 0.91 -10.23 6.31
CA ILE A 77 1.22 -9.34 5.18
C ILE A 77 2.14 -10.06 4.18
N VAL A 78 3.16 -10.77 4.65
CA VAL A 78 4.07 -11.50 3.76
C VAL A 78 3.35 -12.63 3.02
N GLY A 79 2.49 -13.37 3.72
CA GLY A 79 1.64 -14.40 3.11
C GLY A 79 0.65 -13.81 2.10
N TYR A 80 0.09 -12.65 2.40
CA TYR A 80 -0.80 -11.93 1.50
C TYR A 80 -0.08 -11.48 0.22
N ILE A 81 1.12 -10.91 0.33
CA ILE A 81 1.95 -10.55 -0.83
C ILE A 81 2.25 -11.77 -1.70
N ALA A 82 2.60 -12.91 -1.10
CA ALA A 82 2.84 -14.15 -1.85
C ALA A 82 1.60 -14.59 -2.63
N SER A 83 0.45 -14.63 -1.96
CA SER A 83 -0.84 -15.01 -2.55
C SER A 83 -1.22 -14.10 -3.72
N GLU A 84 -1.08 -12.79 -3.55
CA GLU A 84 -1.38 -11.79 -4.57
C GLU A 84 -0.42 -11.85 -5.76
N THR A 85 0.86 -12.12 -5.50
CA THR A 85 1.86 -12.29 -6.56
C THR A 85 1.55 -13.51 -7.43
N ASN A 86 1.16 -14.63 -6.81
CA ASN A 86 0.78 -15.84 -7.54
C ASN A 86 -0.51 -15.64 -8.33
N ARG A 87 -1.53 -15.04 -7.72
CA ARG A 87 -2.78 -14.68 -8.40
C ARG A 87 -2.53 -13.81 -9.63
N TYR A 88 -1.69 -12.79 -9.50
CA TYR A 88 -1.34 -11.94 -10.64
C TYR A 88 -0.60 -12.71 -11.74
N ALA A 89 0.31 -13.62 -11.39
CA ALA A 89 1.03 -14.41 -12.37
C ALA A 89 0.09 -15.34 -13.16
N GLU A 90 -0.85 -16.00 -12.48
CA GLU A 90 -1.90 -16.81 -13.11
C GLU A 90 -2.75 -15.97 -14.08
N ASP A 91 -3.30 -14.87 -13.57
CA ASP A 91 -4.09 -13.91 -14.35
C ASP A 91 -3.34 -13.40 -15.59
N PHE A 92 -2.05 -13.07 -15.42
CA PHE A 92 -1.21 -12.56 -16.50
C PHE A 92 -0.97 -13.63 -17.56
N ILE A 93 -0.73 -14.88 -17.16
CA ILE A 93 -0.53 -15.98 -18.10
C ILE A 93 -1.82 -16.31 -18.86
N GLU A 94 -2.97 -16.27 -18.20
CA GLU A 94 -4.26 -16.55 -18.84
C GLU A 94 -4.69 -15.44 -19.83
N LYS A 95 -4.48 -14.17 -19.46
CA LYS A 95 -4.98 -13.02 -20.22
C LYS A 95 -4.10 -12.62 -21.41
N ASN A 96 -2.89 -13.16 -21.54
CA ASN A 96 -1.93 -12.74 -22.56
C ASN A 96 -1.54 -13.89 -23.51
N ASP A 97 -1.48 -13.61 -24.81
CA ASP A 97 -0.96 -14.54 -25.82
C ASP A 97 0.58 -14.56 -25.79
N LEU A 98 1.13 -15.48 -25.00
CA LEU A 98 2.56 -15.59 -24.77
C LEU A 98 3.22 -16.60 -25.70
N THR A 99 4.41 -16.27 -26.21
CA THR A 99 5.20 -17.24 -26.98
C THR A 99 5.65 -18.42 -26.10
N PRO A 100 5.82 -19.64 -26.66
CA PRO A 100 6.27 -20.80 -25.88
C PRO A 100 7.65 -20.64 -25.22
N SER A 101 8.47 -19.71 -25.71
CA SER A 101 9.79 -19.40 -25.15
C SER A 101 9.74 -18.35 -24.04
N SER A 102 8.59 -17.74 -23.78
CA SER A 102 8.43 -16.73 -22.73
C SER A 102 8.80 -17.30 -21.36
N ARG A 103 9.53 -16.53 -20.56
CA ARG A 103 9.98 -16.96 -19.24
C ARG A 103 8.82 -17.15 -18.27
N VAL A 104 7.76 -16.34 -18.41
CA VAL A 104 6.59 -16.37 -17.52
C VAL A 104 5.77 -17.66 -17.68
N GLN A 105 5.85 -18.35 -18.83
CA GLN A 105 5.25 -19.68 -19.04
C GLN A 105 5.81 -20.75 -18.08
N LYS A 106 6.97 -20.47 -17.44
CA LYS A 106 7.60 -21.33 -16.44
C LYS A 106 7.50 -20.76 -15.04
N TRP A 107 6.56 -19.83 -14.82
CA TRP A 107 6.28 -19.29 -13.49
C TRP A 107 6.01 -20.44 -12.51
N LYS A 108 6.48 -20.24 -11.29
CA LYS A 108 6.20 -21.11 -10.16
C LYS A 108 5.75 -20.23 -9.04
N ASP A 109 4.76 -20.70 -8.32
CA ASP A 109 4.24 -20.00 -7.17
C ASP A 109 5.36 -19.70 -6.18
N VAL A 110 5.35 -18.46 -5.70
CA VAL A 110 6.26 -18.00 -4.67
C VAL A 110 5.67 -18.28 -3.29
N ASP A 111 6.53 -18.56 -2.34
CA ASP A 111 6.16 -18.68 -0.92
C ASP A 111 6.60 -17.47 -0.08
N SER A 112 6.14 -17.42 1.17
CA SER A 112 6.49 -16.36 2.11
C SER A 112 8.00 -16.27 2.37
N SER A 113 8.75 -17.38 2.28
CA SER A 113 10.20 -17.38 2.49
C SER A 113 10.91 -16.70 1.32
N GLU A 114 10.49 -16.97 0.08
CA GLU A 114 11.00 -16.31 -1.11
C GLU A 114 10.68 -14.81 -1.11
N ILE A 115 9.46 -14.42 -0.68
CA ILE A 115 9.12 -13.00 -0.48
C ILE A 115 10.02 -12.35 0.57
N ARG A 116 10.30 -13.01 1.71
CA ARG A 116 11.22 -12.48 2.72
C ARG A 116 12.63 -12.30 2.16
N VAL A 117 13.13 -13.23 1.35
CA VAL A 117 14.42 -13.10 0.67
C VAL A 117 14.40 -11.94 -0.33
N PHE A 118 13.33 -11.80 -1.12
CA PHE A 118 13.17 -10.69 -2.05
C PHE A 118 13.19 -9.33 -1.33
N LEU A 119 12.43 -9.18 -0.24
CA LEU A 119 12.43 -7.96 0.58
C LEU A 119 13.80 -7.69 1.20
N ALA A 120 14.50 -8.72 1.68
CA ALA A 120 15.86 -8.57 2.17
C ALA A 120 16.82 -8.10 1.08
N LEU A 121 16.69 -8.61 -0.16
CA LEU A 121 17.49 -8.12 -1.29
C LEU A 121 17.15 -6.69 -1.70
N LEU A 122 15.92 -6.23 -1.46
CA LEU A 122 15.49 -4.88 -1.76
C LEU A 122 16.03 -3.87 -0.74
N PHE A 123 15.94 -4.20 0.56
CA PHE A 123 16.25 -3.27 1.65
C PHE A 123 17.67 -3.41 2.21
N CYS A 124 18.29 -4.61 2.13
CA CYS A 124 19.58 -4.89 2.76
C CYS A 124 20.75 -4.95 1.77
N LYS A 125 20.53 -4.62 0.49
CA LYS A 125 21.62 -4.45 -0.48
C LYS A 125 22.24 -3.06 -0.29
N VAL A 126 23.37 -3.03 0.40
CA VAL A 126 24.27 -1.87 0.51
C VAL A 126 25.43 -2.05 -0.47
#